data_AF-A0A1F7WB59-F1
#
_entry.id   AF-A0A1F7WB59-F1
#
_cell.length_a   1.000
_cell.length_b   1.000
_cell.length_c   1.000
_cell.angle_alpha   90.00
_cell.angle_beta   90.00
_cell.angle_gamma   90.00
#
_symmetry.space_group_name_H-M   'P 1'
#
loop_
_entity.id
_entity.type
_entity.pdbx_description
1 polymer ?
#
loop_
_entity_poly.entity_id
_entity_poly.type
_entity_poly.pdbx_seq_one_letter_code
_entity_poly.pdbx_strand_id
1 'polypeptide(L)'
;MRTLLADATSTVQEGLGVAGDKAGYTTNLELTTIVANIINVILGLTGIAFVGILVYAGILYLTAAGEEANVKKAKKLLSNSVIGIIIIVSAYAIANYVFAALASITS
;
A
#
# COMPACT_ATOMS: atom_id res chain seq x y z
N MET A 1 11.92 -41.54 10.18
CA MET A 1 12.40 -40.91 11.43
C MET A 1 13.07 -39.54 11.20
N ARG A 2 13.78 -39.28 10.09
CA ARG A 2 14.38 -37.95 9.80
C ARG A 2 13.39 -36.87 9.32
N THR A 3 12.23 -37.25 8.79
CA THR A 3 11.19 -36.32 8.29
C THR A 3 10.31 -35.73 9.40
N LEU A 4 10.13 -36.45 10.52
CA LEU A 4 9.39 -35.97 11.69
C LEU A 4 10.13 -34.84 12.40
N LEU A 5 11.47 -34.87 12.37
CA LEU A 5 12.32 -33.80 12.91
C LEU A 5 12.28 -32.55 12.01
N ALA A 6 12.20 -32.72 10.69
CA ALA A 6 12.09 -31.59 9.75
C ALA A 6 10.76 -30.84 9.92
N ASP A 7 9.65 -31.56 10.05
CA ASP A 7 8.31 -30.97 10.27
C ASP A 7 8.20 -30.29 11.65
N ALA A 8 8.76 -30.91 12.69
CA ALA A 8 8.87 -30.31 14.01
C ALA A 8 9.77 -29.05 14.02
N THR A 9 10.82 -29.01 13.20
CA THR A 9 11.68 -27.83 13.08
C THR A 9 10.95 -26.71 12.34
N SER A 10 10.14 -27.00 11.31
CA SER A 10 9.33 -25.97 10.63
C SER A 10 8.21 -25.44 11.50
N THR A 11 7.49 -26.26 12.27
CA THR A 11 6.45 -25.77 13.20
C THR A 11 7.06 -24.97 14.36
N VAL A 12 8.23 -25.37 14.86
CA VAL A 12 8.97 -24.59 15.85
C VAL A 12 9.46 -23.27 15.23
N GLN A 13 9.99 -23.27 14.00
CA GLN A 13 10.41 -22.03 13.31
C GLN A 13 9.23 -21.08 13.08
N GLU A 14 8.06 -21.60 12.67
CA GLU A 14 6.83 -20.84 12.50
C GLU A 14 6.32 -20.28 13.83
N GLY A 15 6.32 -21.10 14.89
CA GLY A 15 5.95 -20.70 16.24
C GLY A 15 6.91 -19.67 16.85
N LEU A 16 8.21 -19.80 16.59
CA LEU A 16 9.22 -18.80 16.96
C LEU A 16 9.10 -17.52 16.13
N GLY A 17 8.68 -17.61 14.86
CA GLY A 17 8.36 -16.46 14.02
C GLY A 17 7.16 -15.67 14.55
N VAL A 18 6.06 -16.35 14.88
CA VAL A 18 4.85 -15.72 15.45
C VAL A 18 5.13 -15.16 16.85
N ALA A 19 5.93 -15.86 17.67
CA ALA A 19 6.34 -15.35 18.97
C ALA A 19 7.28 -14.14 18.86
N GLY A 20 8.20 -14.14 17.89
CA GLY A 20 9.07 -13.00 17.56
C GLY A 20 8.27 -11.79 17.07
N ASP A 21 7.31 -11.99 16.18
CA ASP A 21 6.42 -10.94 15.67
C ASP A 21 5.58 -10.30 16.78
N LYS A 22 5.08 -11.10 17.74
CA LYS A 22 4.33 -10.58 18.90
C LYS A 22 5.20 -9.98 19.99
N ALA A 23 6.46 -10.39 20.09
CA ALA A 23 7.44 -9.83 21.01
C ALA A 23 8.18 -8.60 20.43
N GLY A 24 7.89 -8.19 19.18
CA GLY A 24 8.56 -7.08 18.50
C GLY A 24 9.98 -7.39 18.01
N TYR A 25 10.39 -8.65 18.06
CA TYR A 25 11.65 -9.16 17.53
C TYR A 25 11.39 -9.92 16.24
N THR A 26 11.14 -9.19 15.16
CA THR A 26 11.28 -9.74 13.81
C THR A 26 12.78 -9.96 13.60
N THR A 27 13.25 -11.20 13.57
CA THR A 27 14.67 -11.55 13.35
C THR A 27 15.20 -11.06 11.99
N ASN A 28 14.32 -10.54 11.14
CA ASN A 28 14.63 -9.59 10.09
C ASN A 28 14.40 -8.16 10.58
N LEU A 29 15.38 -7.58 11.27
CA LEU A 29 15.64 -6.13 11.26
C LEU A 29 16.12 -5.70 9.85
N GLU A 30 15.53 -6.28 8.82
CA GLU A 30 15.69 -5.88 7.44
C GLU A 30 15.03 -4.52 7.32
N LEU A 31 15.82 -3.51 6.95
CA LEU A 31 15.38 -2.17 6.58
C LEU A 31 14.05 -2.20 5.78
N THR A 32 13.88 -3.24 4.96
CA THR A 32 12.68 -3.59 4.21
C THR A 32 11.38 -3.57 5.02
N THR A 33 11.31 -4.16 6.21
CA THR A 33 10.05 -4.24 7.00
C THR A 33 9.68 -2.89 7.59
N ILE A 34 10.66 -2.14 8.12
CA ILE A 34 10.45 -0.81 8.67
C ILE A 34 10.01 0.15 7.55
N VAL A 35 10.69 0.09 6.41
CA VAL A 35 10.36 0.89 5.22
C VAL A 35 8.98 0.52 4.68
N ALA A 36 8.64 -0.76 4.59
CA ALA A 36 7.32 -1.21 4.15
C ALA A 36 6.21 -0.71 5.08
N ASN A 37 6.43 -0.70 6.40
CA ASN A 37 5.44 -0.21 7.35
C ASN A 37 5.25 1.32 7.24
N ILE A 38 6.34 2.08 7.08
CA ILE A 38 6.28 3.53 6.82
C ILE A 38 5.53 3.82 5.52
N ILE A 39 5.84 3.10 4.46
CA ILE A 39 5.17 3.20 3.15
C ILE A 39 3.67 2.93 3.32
N ASN A 40 3.28 1.85 4.02
CA ASN A 40 1.87 1.53 4.25
C ASN A 40 1.12 2.63 5.03
N VAL A 41 1.75 3.23 6.05
CA VAL A 41 1.15 4.34 6.81
C VAL A 41 0.97 5.57 5.92
N ILE A 42 1.98 5.93 5.14
CA ILE A 42 1.93 7.09 4.23
C ILE A 42 0.89 6.87 3.13
N LEU A 43 0.85 5.67 2.53
CA LEU A 43 -0.16 5.32 1.52
C LEU A 43 -1.57 5.34 2.11
N GLY A 44 -1.77 4.80 3.31
CA GLY A 44 -3.07 4.82 3.97
C GLY A 44 -3.57 6.24 4.24
N LEU A 45 -2.72 7.09 4.83
CA LEU A 45 -3.05 8.49 5.09
C LEU A 45 -3.32 9.28 3.78
N THR A 46 -2.49 9.05 2.77
CA THR A 46 -2.63 9.69 1.45
C THR A 46 -3.91 9.24 0.76
N GLY A 47 -4.25 7.94 0.81
CA GLY A 47 -5.48 7.40 0.24
C GLY A 47 -6.73 8.05 0.82
N ILE A 48 -6.79 8.21 2.15
CA ILE A 48 -7.89 8.90 2.83
C ILE A 48 -7.97 10.37 2.38
N ALA A 49 -6.83 11.06 2.27
CA ALA A 49 -6.79 12.44 1.80
C ALA A 49 -7.31 12.59 0.36
N PHE A 50 -6.94 11.67 -0.54
CA PHE A 50 -7.43 11.66 -1.93
C PHE A 50 -8.95 11.46 -2.00
N VAL A 51 -9.50 10.54 -1.22
CA VAL A 51 -10.95 10.33 -1.13
C VAL A 51 -11.64 11.60 -0.63
N GLY A 52 -11.09 12.27 0.39
CA GLY A 52 -11.62 13.53 0.90
C GLY A 52 -11.69 14.64 -0.17
N ILE A 53 -10.62 14.79 -0.96
CA ILE A 53 -10.57 15.75 -2.07
C ILE A 53 -11.58 15.37 -3.16
N LEU A 54 -11.73 14.08 -3.47
CA LEU A 54 -12.66 13.59 -4.47
C LEU A 54 -14.12 13.87 -4.09
N VAL A 55 -14.47 13.68 -2.82
CA VAL A 55 -15.78 14.07 -2.27
C VAL A 55 -16.00 15.57 -2.34
N TYR A 56 -15.03 16.37 -1.91
CA TYR A 56 -15.11 17.83 -1.98
C TYR A 56 -15.29 18.34 -3.43
N ALA A 57 -14.53 17.77 -4.36
CA ALA A 57 -14.62 18.08 -5.78
C ALA A 57 -15.98 17.67 -6.37
N GLY A 58 -16.53 16.53 -5.93
CA GLY A 58 -17.87 16.07 -6.31
C GLY A 58 -18.97 17.01 -5.82
N ILE A 59 -18.92 17.43 -4.55
CA ILE A 59 -19.88 18.39 -4.01
C ILE A 59 -19.76 19.72 -4.75
N LEU A 60 -18.54 20.23 -4.97
CA LEU A 60 -18.30 21.46 -5.71
C LEU A 60 -18.82 21.37 -7.16
N TYR A 61 -18.72 20.21 -7.80
CA TYR A 61 -19.26 19.99 -9.14
C TYR A 61 -20.79 20.06 -9.15
N LEU A 62 -21.44 19.45 -8.16
CA LEU A 62 -22.89 19.41 -8.03
C LEU A 62 -23.48 20.77 -7.63
N THR A 63 -22.79 21.52 -6.77
CA THR A 63 -23.24 22.84 -6.30
C THR A 63 -22.87 23.99 -7.22
N ALA A 64 -22.07 23.76 -8.27
CA ALA A 64 -21.63 24.80 -9.20
C ALA A 64 -22.78 25.49 -9.97
N ALA A 65 -24.00 24.92 -9.97
CA ALA A 65 -25.23 25.54 -10.51
C ALA A 65 -25.12 26.14 -11.93
N GLY A 66 -24.18 25.68 -12.75
CA GLY A 66 -23.93 26.19 -14.10
C GLY A 66 -22.89 27.33 -14.19
N GLU A 67 -22.32 27.78 -13.08
CA GLU A 67 -21.23 28.76 -13.10
C GLU A 67 -19.94 28.13 -13.63
N GLU A 68 -19.50 28.56 -14.83
CA GLU A 68 -18.36 27.97 -15.53
C GLU A 68 -17.08 27.91 -14.69
N ALA A 69 -16.83 28.92 -13.85
CA ALA A 69 -15.66 28.97 -12.98
C ALA A 69 -15.63 27.80 -11.98
N ASN A 70 -16.76 27.53 -11.33
CA ASN A 70 -16.91 26.46 -10.34
C ASN A 70 -16.89 25.08 -11.02
N VAL A 71 -17.54 24.94 -12.18
CA VAL A 71 -17.50 23.71 -12.99
C VAL A 71 -16.07 23.38 -13.44
N LYS A 72 -15.33 24.38 -13.94
CA LYS A 72 -13.94 24.20 -14.39
C LYS A 72 -13.02 23.84 -13.23
N LYS A 73 -13.20 24.48 -12.08
CA LYS A 73 -12.44 24.18 -10.85
C LYS A 73 -12.71 22.75 -10.36
N ALA A 74 -13.97 22.34 -10.31
CA ALA A 74 -14.36 20.99 -9.89
C ALA A 74 -13.83 19.92 -10.85
N LYS A 75 -13.94 20.14 -12.17
CA LYS A 75 -13.35 19.24 -13.18
C LYS A 75 -11.83 19.11 -13.03
N LYS A 76 -11.12 20.22 -12.79
CA LYS A 76 -9.67 20.20 -12.57
C LYS A 76 -9.31 19.39 -11.32
N LEU A 77 -10.04 19.58 -10.22
CA LEU A 77 -9.84 18.80 -9.00
C LEU A 77 -10.09 17.31 -9.24
N LEU A 78 -11.19 16.95 -9.90
CA LEU A 78 -11.50 15.56 -10.25
C LEU A 78 -10.41 14.92 -11.11
N SER A 79 -9.98 15.59 -12.19
CA SER A 79 -8.91 15.07 -13.05
C SER A 79 -7.61 14.87 -12.27
N ASN A 80 -7.21 15.83 -11.44
CA ASN A 80 -6.02 15.72 -10.61
C ASN A 80 -6.11 14.58 -9.60
N SER A 81 -7.27 14.41 -8.96
CA SER A 81 -7.51 13.31 -8.02
C SER A 81 -7.41 11.95 -8.69
N VAL A 82 -8.01 11.78 -9.87
CA VAL A 82 -7.94 10.53 -10.64
C VAL A 82 -6.51 10.19 -11.04
N ILE A 83 -5.75 11.17 -11.54
CA ILE A 83 -4.34 10.98 -11.90
C ILE A 83 -3.51 10.54 -10.70
N GLY A 84 -3.72 11.14 -9.53
CA GLY A 84 -3.00 10.75 -8.31
C GLY A 84 -3.30 9.31 -7.87
N ILE A 85 -4.56 8.87 -7.95
CA ILE A 85 -4.93 7.48 -7.65
C ILE A 85 -4.24 6.52 -8.64
N ILE A 86 -4.24 6.84 -9.93
CA ILE A 86 -3.57 6.02 -10.95
C ILE A 86 -2.08 5.88 -10.66
N ILE A 87 -1.40 6.96 -10.26
CA ILE A 87 0.03 6.93 -9.92
C ILE A 87 0.29 5.99 -8.74
N ILE A 88 -0.51 6.06 -7.69
CA ILE A 88 -0.35 5.21 -6.49
C ILE A 88 -0.52 3.74 -6.85
N VAL A 89 -1.59 3.41 -7.58
CA VAL A 89 -1.86 2.03 -8.03
C VAL A 89 -0.74 1.52 -8.94
N SER A 90 -0.27 2.36 -9.86
CA SER A 90 0.80 2.01 -10.80
C SER A 90 2.13 1.80 -10.08
N ALA A 91 2.47 2.64 -9.11
CA ALA A 91 3.68 2.50 -8.30
C ALA A 91 3.69 1.17 -7.53
N TYR A 92 2.56 0.80 -6.93
CA TYR A 92 2.42 -0.49 -6.25
C TYR A 92 2.56 -1.67 -7.22
N ALA A 93 1.89 -1.61 -8.37
CA ALA A 93 1.98 -2.65 -9.39
C ALA A 93 3.42 -2.86 -9.88
N ILE A 94 4.14 -1.76 -10.16
CA ILE A 94 5.54 -1.80 -10.60
C ILE A 94 6.44 -2.37 -9.50
N ALA A 95 6.30 -1.93 -8.25
CA ALA A 95 7.10 -2.44 -7.15
C ALA A 95 6.95 -3.96 -7.00
N ASN A 96 5.71 -4.47 -7.00
CA ASN A 96 5.45 -5.91 -6.93
C ASN A 96 6.01 -6.66 -8.13
N TYR A 97 5.91 -6.09 -9.33
CA TYR A 97 6.50 -6.68 -10.52
C TYR A 97 8.02 -6.82 -10.39
N VAL A 98 8.72 -5.79 -9.89
CA VAL A 98 10.17 -5.85 -9.67
C VAL A 98 10.52 -6.92 -8.63
N PHE A 99 9.82 -6.95 -7.49
CA PHE A 99 10.06 -7.98 -6.47
C PHE A 99 9.80 -9.40 -6.99
N ALA A 100 8.70 -9.60 -7.72
CA ALA A 100 8.37 -10.89 -8.32
C ALA A 100 9.42 -11.33 -9.36
N ALA A 101 9.90 -10.40 -10.18
CA ALA A 101 10.96 -10.66 -11.15
C ALA A 101 12.25 -11.09 -10.44
N LEU A 102 12.67 -10.40 -9.37
CA LEU A 102 13.85 -10.77 -8.59
C LEU A 102 13.70 -12.13 -7.89
N ALA A 103 12.51 -12.42 -7.34
CA ALA A 103 12.22 -13.71 -6.70
C ALA A 103 12.28 -14.88 -7.70
N SER A 104 11.84 -14.66 -8.95
CA SER A 104 11.91 -15.68 -10.00
C SER A 104 13.33 -16.03 -10.47
N ILE A 105 14.31 -15.14 -10.24
CA ILE A 105 15.70 -15.33 -10.67
C ILE A 105 16.53 -16.01 -9.56
N THR A 106 16.11 -15.90 -8.30
CA THR A 106 16.81 -16.52 -7.15
C THR A 106 16.33 -17.94 -6.81
N SER A 107 15.32 -18.44 -7.53
CA SER A 107 14.84 -19.83 -7.47
C SER A 107 15.32 -20.61 -8.68
#